data_AF-A0A968PUX8-F1
#
_entry.id   AF-A0A968PUX8-F1
#
_cell.length_a   1.000
_cell.length_b   1.000
_cell.length_c   1.000
_cell.angle_alpha   90.00
_cell.angle_beta   90.00
_cell.angle_gamma   90.00
#
_symmetry.space_group_name_H-M   'P 1'
#
loop_
_entity.id
_entity.type
_entity.pdbx_description
1 polymer ?
#
loop_
_entity_poly.entity_id
_entity_poly.type
_entity_poly.pdbx_seq_one_letter_code
_entity_poly.pdbx_strand_id
1 'polypeptide(L)'
;MDDDLGRTPLSWLQRTPTGDNPKQILETLDKIAFLQQHQVNQWNLAQLNPNRINHLARIGARATNQYLQRANEAKRYPILVAFLKQSLYNFTDDLIEMVDQRIWKLYGEAKRNFEQDRLKATETINEKLQTLYDLGQILLNPDVEDHTIRTKAFEQISQIQLQTALGETKQLIRPQHDAYVDYFGKSYQRVRHFSNRFLATLQFQSSQEAQGLLKGLQLVREIHSGIRRKVPDDAPTGFVPEAWLSYVVQPDGIDRRYYELAALWVLRQELRSGAIYLFHSRRFSELESYFIPKEEWVVQRDQTVNLLGTPLEPQARLAERETELFTLMDAVETLLNDPDGDLREEKGELILSPIEAQERSAELKQLAQAISTRLPQLDIPDLLIEVDGWTGFSDALKHLGGSSHRDNHLLLHLYGSLLAQACNLELKQLVTSAELSYPHLSWCNTWYIREDTLREANNVLVNYHYRQPLSQLWGGGMLSSSDGQRFPVKGSVRQGRALPRYFGYGKGITFYSWTLSTGQKLAKVE
;
A
#
# COMPACT_ATOMS: atom_id res chain seq x y z
N MET A 1 -3.45 27.24 -22.46
CA MET A 1 -2.85 26.12 -21.72
C MET A 1 -1.57 26.64 -21.11
N ASP A 2 -1.00 25.97 -20.13
CA ASP A 2 0.38 26.23 -19.74
C ASP A 2 1.28 25.47 -20.73
N ASP A 3 2.19 26.18 -21.40
CA ASP A 3 2.98 25.66 -22.52
C ASP A 3 4.01 24.61 -22.06
N ASP A 4 4.48 24.71 -20.80
CA ASP A 4 5.41 23.76 -20.20
C ASP A 4 4.69 22.48 -19.73
N LEU A 5 3.46 22.61 -19.25
CA LEU A 5 2.66 21.46 -18.77
C LEU A 5 1.86 20.76 -19.89
N GLY A 6 1.65 21.43 -21.03
CA GLY A 6 0.76 20.99 -22.11
C GLY A 6 -0.70 20.84 -21.66
N ARG A 7 -1.09 21.51 -20.56
CA ARG A 7 -2.44 21.49 -19.96
C ARG A 7 -2.61 22.66 -18.99
N THR A 8 -3.79 22.81 -18.40
CA THR A 8 -4.01 23.79 -17.33
C THR A 8 -3.45 23.31 -15.99
N PRO A 9 -2.95 24.19 -15.10
CA PRO A 9 -2.48 23.82 -13.77
C PRO A 9 -3.52 23.04 -12.94
N LEU A 10 -4.80 23.40 -13.01
CA LEU A 10 -5.88 22.65 -12.34
C LEU A 10 -5.91 21.18 -12.78
N SER A 11 -5.98 20.93 -14.09
CA SER A 11 -5.98 19.57 -14.64
C SER A 11 -4.71 18.79 -14.30
N TRP A 12 -3.57 19.46 -14.19
CA TRP A 12 -2.32 18.83 -13.76
C TRP A 12 -2.38 18.41 -12.28
N LEU A 13 -2.88 19.28 -11.39
CA LEU A 13 -3.07 18.99 -9.96
C LEU A 13 -4.24 18.01 -9.68
N GLN A 14 -5.16 17.82 -10.62
CA GLN A 14 -6.22 16.81 -10.47
C GLN A 14 -5.72 15.38 -10.73
N ARG A 15 -4.56 15.21 -11.37
CA ARG A 15 -4.01 13.89 -11.67
C ARG A 15 -3.16 13.37 -10.52
N THR A 16 -3.58 12.25 -9.97
CA THR A 16 -2.82 11.48 -8.98
C THR A 16 -1.81 10.55 -9.66
N PRO A 17 -0.70 10.23 -8.99
CA PRO A 17 0.28 9.25 -9.49
C PRO A 17 -0.32 7.83 -9.54
N THR A 18 0.11 7.01 -10.50
CA THR A 18 -0.41 5.65 -10.75
C THR A 18 0.61 4.54 -10.47
N GLY A 19 1.83 4.91 -10.09
CA GLY A 19 2.93 4.02 -9.75
C GLY A 19 4.04 4.78 -9.03
N ASP A 20 5.19 4.14 -8.87
CA ASP A 20 6.32 4.59 -8.04
C ASP A 20 7.61 4.77 -8.86
N ASN A 21 7.49 4.94 -10.18
CA ASN A 21 8.65 5.18 -11.03
C ASN A 21 9.22 6.59 -10.80
N PRO A 22 10.52 6.81 -11.08
CA PRO A 22 11.17 8.08 -10.77
C PRO A 22 10.54 9.29 -11.46
N LYS A 23 9.99 9.13 -12.67
CA LYS A 23 9.29 10.21 -13.39
C LYS A 23 8.05 10.69 -12.62
N GLN A 24 7.24 9.77 -12.10
CA GLN A 24 6.06 10.12 -11.32
C GLN A 24 6.42 10.71 -9.94
N ILE A 25 7.49 10.20 -9.30
CA ILE A 25 8.02 10.77 -8.05
C ILE A 25 8.41 12.24 -8.27
N LEU A 26 9.18 12.52 -9.33
CA LEU A 26 9.61 13.87 -9.69
C LEU A 26 8.43 14.77 -10.05
N GLU A 27 7.45 14.30 -10.83
CA GLU A 27 6.23 15.07 -11.13
C GLU A 27 5.43 15.39 -9.86
N THR A 28 5.37 14.48 -8.89
CA THR A 28 4.67 14.71 -7.62
C THR A 28 5.43 15.73 -6.76
N LEU A 29 6.77 15.69 -6.78
CA LEU A 29 7.61 16.72 -6.17
C LEU A 29 7.41 18.09 -6.83
N ASP A 30 7.25 18.16 -8.15
CA ASP A 30 6.91 19.40 -8.86
C ASP A 30 5.56 19.96 -8.39
N LYS A 31 4.55 19.11 -8.19
CA LYS A 31 3.23 19.53 -7.68
C LYS A 31 3.32 20.10 -6.27
N ILE A 32 4.07 19.44 -5.38
CA ILE A 32 4.27 19.93 -4.00
C ILE A 32 5.03 21.26 -4.02
N ALA A 33 6.11 21.35 -4.79
CA ALA A 33 6.90 22.58 -4.93
C ALA A 33 6.06 23.74 -5.48
N PHE A 34 5.22 23.49 -6.50
CA PHE A 34 4.28 24.47 -7.03
C PHE A 34 3.33 24.99 -5.94
N LEU A 35 2.73 24.09 -5.15
CA LEU A 35 1.84 24.48 -4.06
C LEU A 35 2.57 25.27 -2.96
N GLN A 36 3.80 24.90 -2.62
CA GLN A 36 4.64 25.62 -1.67
C GLN A 36 5.06 27.01 -2.18
N GLN A 37 5.37 27.15 -3.47
CA GLN A 37 5.69 28.44 -4.10
C GLN A 37 4.51 29.41 -4.02
N HIS A 38 3.28 28.89 -4.10
CA HIS A 38 2.04 29.64 -3.88
C HIS A 38 1.62 29.75 -2.40
N GLN A 39 2.52 29.40 -1.47
CA GLN A 39 2.32 29.51 -0.01
C GLN A 39 1.12 28.71 0.54
N VAL A 40 0.65 27.68 -0.18
CA VAL A 40 -0.50 26.85 0.24
C VAL A 40 -0.23 26.15 1.57
N ASN A 41 1.04 25.84 1.86
CA ASN A 41 1.50 25.31 3.13
C ASN A 41 1.20 26.25 4.31
N GLN A 42 1.25 27.57 4.10
CA GLN A 42 1.05 28.59 5.14
C GLN A 42 -0.42 28.95 5.39
N TRP A 43 -1.34 28.54 4.51
CA TRP A 43 -2.76 28.85 4.68
C TRP A 43 -3.35 28.18 5.92
N ASN A 44 -3.96 28.97 6.80
CA ASN A 44 -4.66 28.48 7.98
C ASN A 44 -6.16 28.34 7.69
N LEU A 45 -6.65 27.09 7.69
CA LEU A 45 -8.07 26.76 7.54
C LEU A 45 -8.68 26.13 8.81
N ALA A 46 -7.99 26.21 9.95
CA ALA A 46 -8.37 25.51 11.19
C ALA A 46 -9.75 25.94 11.74
N GLN A 47 -10.18 27.17 11.47
CA GLN A 47 -11.48 27.67 11.88
C GLN A 47 -12.64 27.12 11.05
N LEU A 48 -12.36 26.47 9.92
CA LEU A 48 -13.38 25.90 9.04
C LEU A 48 -13.61 24.43 9.39
N ASN A 49 -14.87 24.00 9.34
CA ASN A 49 -15.21 22.60 9.56
C ASN A 49 -14.46 21.70 8.55
N PRO A 50 -13.67 20.69 9.01
CA PRO A 50 -12.91 19.81 8.12
C PRO A 50 -13.76 19.09 7.07
N ASN A 51 -14.99 18.71 7.42
CA ASN A 51 -15.91 18.07 6.48
C ASN A 51 -16.34 19.01 5.35
N ARG A 52 -16.46 20.31 5.65
CA ARG A 52 -16.77 21.31 4.62
C ARG A 52 -15.58 21.52 3.68
N ILE A 53 -14.36 21.58 4.20
CA ILE A 53 -13.14 21.65 3.38
C ILE A 53 -13.06 20.42 2.47
N ASN A 54 -13.22 19.22 3.03
CA ASN A 54 -13.19 17.97 2.28
C ASN A 54 -14.25 17.95 1.16
N HIS A 55 -15.46 18.40 1.46
CA HIS A 55 -16.54 18.49 0.47
C HIS A 55 -16.19 19.44 -0.69
N LEU A 56 -15.71 20.65 -0.39
CA LEU A 56 -15.31 21.63 -1.40
C LEU A 56 -14.12 21.15 -2.23
N ALA A 57 -13.12 20.53 -1.59
CA ALA A 57 -11.99 19.94 -2.26
C ALA A 57 -12.40 18.83 -3.23
N ARG A 58 -13.38 17.99 -2.85
CA ARG A 58 -13.94 16.94 -3.71
C ARG A 58 -14.66 17.50 -4.94
N ILE A 59 -15.30 18.67 -4.82
CA ILE A 59 -15.87 19.40 -5.97
C ILE A 59 -14.73 19.87 -6.87
N GLY A 60 -13.71 20.54 -6.32
CA GLY A 60 -12.58 21.06 -7.08
C GLY A 60 -11.78 19.96 -7.79
N ALA A 61 -11.64 18.78 -7.20
CA ALA A 61 -10.96 17.63 -7.79
C ALA A 61 -11.69 17.07 -9.04
N ARG A 62 -12.99 17.31 -9.18
CA ARG A 62 -13.83 16.83 -10.29
C ARG A 62 -14.23 17.94 -11.27
N ALA A 63 -14.10 19.19 -10.86
CA ALA A 63 -14.52 20.33 -11.63
C ALA A 63 -13.69 20.51 -12.90
N THR A 64 -14.34 20.79 -14.02
CA THR A 64 -13.65 21.27 -15.22
C THR A 64 -13.26 22.73 -15.04
N ASN A 65 -12.25 23.19 -15.80
CA ASN A 65 -11.90 24.62 -15.84
C ASN A 65 -13.13 25.48 -16.18
N GLN A 66 -13.94 25.03 -17.13
CA GLN A 66 -15.15 25.73 -17.56
C GLN A 66 -16.21 25.80 -16.44
N TYR A 67 -16.38 24.72 -15.66
CA TYR A 67 -17.30 24.71 -14.51
C TYR A 67 -16.91 25.80 -13.50
N LEU A 68 -15.63 25.88 -13.15
CA LEU A 68 -15.14 26.87 -12.20
C LEU A 68 -15.21 28.29 -12.76
N GLN A 69 -14.87 28.50 -14.03
CA GLN A 69 -14.98 29.79 -14.72
C GLN A 69 -16.42 30.31 -14.84
N ARG A 70 -17.42 29.42 -14.84
CA ARG A 70 -18.84 29.80 -14.81
C ARG A 70 -19.37 30.03 -13.39
N ALA A 71 -18.78 29.41 -12.37
CA ALA A 71 -19.16 29.63 -10.98
C ALA A 71 -18.81 31.06 -10.54
N ASN A 72 -19.68 31.71 -9.77
CA ASN A 72 -19.38 33.02 -9.19
C ASN A 72 -18.18 32.95 -8.23
N GLU A 73 -17.56 34.09 -7.95
CA GLU A 73 -16.34 34.17 -7.13
C GLU A 73 -16.55 33.61 -5.71
N ALA A 74 -17.69 33.91 -5.10
CA ALA A 74 -18.08 33.43 -3.77
C ALA A 74 -18.13 31.90 -3.66
N LYS A 75 -18.36 31.18 -4.78
CA LYS A 75 -18.31 29.71 -4.84
C LYS A 75 -16.96 29.22 -5.36
N ARG A 76 -16.39 29.88 -6.36
CA ARG A 76 -15.18 29.47 -7.08
C ARG A 76 -13.96 29.44 -6.17
N TYR A 77 -13.69 30.52 -5.43
CA TYR A 77 -12.47 30.64 -4.64
C TYR A 77 -12.44 29.68 -3.45
N PRO A 78 -13.52 29.49 -2.66
CA PRO A 78 -13.53 28.48 -1.60
C PRO A 78 -13.29 27.06 -2.11
N ILE A 79 -13.83 26.71 -3.28
CA ILE A 79 -13.57 25.40 -3.92
C ILE A 79 -12.08 25.25 -4.26
N LEU A 80 -11.48 26.27 -4.88
CA LEU A 80 -10.07 26.25 -5.27
C LEU A 80 -9.15 26.20 -4.04
N VAL A 81 -9.40 27.02 -3.02
CA VAL A 81 -8.60 27.04 -1.79
C VAL A 81 -8.64 25.68 -1.10
N ALA A 82 -9.84 25.12 -0.92
CA ALA A 82 -10.00 23.80 -0.31
C ALA A 82 -9.31 22.70 -1.16
N PHE A 83 -9.46 22.74 -2.48
CA PHE A 83 -8.82 21.79 -3.39
C PHE A 83 -7.29 21.85 -3.35
N LEU A 84 -6.70 23.05 -3.38
CA LEU A 84 -5.25 23.24 -3.35
C LEU A 84 -4.68 22.78 -2.01
N LYS A 85 -5.31 23.17 -0.89
CA LYS A 85 -4.89 22.73 0.43
C LYS A 85 -4.96 21.21 0.55
N GLN A 86 -6.05 20.61 0.08
CA GLN A 86 -6.21 19.15 0.13
C GLN A 86 -5.23 18.42 -0.78
N SER A 87 -4.95 18.98 -1.96
CA SER A 87 -3.96 18.45 -2.90
C SER A 87 -2.57 18.40 -2.29
N LEU A 88 -2.18 19.40 -1.48
CA LEU A 88 -0.88 19.38 -0.78
C LEU A 88 -0.77 18.17 0.16
N TYR A 89 -1.79 17.91 0.97
CA TYR A 89 -1.83 16.74 1.85
C TYR A 89 -1.78 15.43 1.06
N ASN A 90 -2.63 15.31 0.02
CA ASN A 90 -2.70 14.10 -0.79
C ASN A 90 -1.37 13.81 -1.52
N PHE A 91 -0.75 14.82 -2.12
CA PHE A 91 0.53 14.63 -2.83
C PHE A 91 1.68 14.33 -1.88
N THR A 92 1.69 14.90 -0.68
CA THR A 92 2.70 14.58 0.33
C THR A 92 2.58 13.12 0.76
N ASP A 93 1.36 12.64 1.07
CA ASP A 93 1.14 11.24 1.44
C ASP A 93 1.47 10.28 0.29
N ASP A 94 0.98 10.58 -0.92
CA ASP A 94 1.24 9.77 -2.12
C ASP A 94 2.74 9.69 -2.43
N LEU A 95 3.48 10.80 -2.30
CA LEU A 95 4.91 10.86 -2.53
C LEU A 95 5.67 9.96 -1.55
N ILE A 96 5.33 10.01 -0.25
CA ILE A 96 5.98 9.18 0.77
C ILE A 96 5.73 7.70 0.48
N GLU A 97 4.51 7.30 0.14
CA GLU A 97 4.21 5.93 -0.26
C GLU A 97 4.99 5.49 -1.50
N MET A 98 5.09 6.35 -2.51
CA MET A 98 5.84 6.05 -3.73
C MET A 98 7.33 5.88 -3.46
N VAL A 99 7.93 6.75 -2.67
CA VAL A 99 9.35 6.66 -2.29
C VAL A 99 9.60 5.41 -1.46
N ASP A 100 8.74 5.12 -0.49
CA ASP A 100 8.77 3.91 0.33
C ASP A 100 8.73 2.64 -0.54
N GLN A 101 7.75 2.53 -1.43
CA GLN A 101 7.61 1.40 -2.35
C GLN A 101 8.80 1.28 -3.30
N ARG A 102 9.30 2.41 -3.83
CA ARG A 102 10.43 2.41 -4.75
C ARG A 102 11.70 1.91 -4.10
N ILE A 103 12.02 2.40 -2.91
CA ILE A 103 13.20 1.95 -2.13
C ILE A 103 13.05 0.46 -1.78
N TRP A 104 11.87 0.04 -1.31
CA TRP A 104 11.60 -1.37 -1.01
C TRP A 104 11.83 -2.29 -2.22
N LYS A 105 11.35 -1.90 -3.40
CA LYS A 105 11.56 -2.69 -4.63
C LYS A 105 13.02 -2.78 -5.00
N LEU A 106 13.76 -1.67 -4.93
CA LEU A 106 15.20 -1.66 -5.22
C LEU A 106 15.99 -2.56 -4.24
N TYR A 107 15.59 -2.55 -2.97
CA TYR A 107 16.17 -3.43 -1.95
C TYR A 107 15.81 -4.90 -2.20
N GLY A 108 14.55 -5.21 -2.51
CA GLY A 108 14.11 -6.56 -2.84
C GLY A 108 14.70 -7.09 -4.17
N GLU A 109 14.97 -6.22 -5.15
CA GLU A 109 15.77 -6.54 -6.33
C GLU A 109 17.21 -6.90 -5.93
N ALA A 110 17.85 -6.10 -5.07
CA ALA A 110 19.20 -6.37 -4.60
C ALA A 110 19.32 -7.71 -3.87
N LYS A 111 18.36 -8.02 -2.97
CA LYS A 111 18.29 -9.31 -2.27
C LYS A 111 18.13 -10.48 -3.24
N ARG A 112 17.21 -10.40 -4.20
CA ARG A 112 17.00 -11.44 -5.21
C ARG A 112 18.24 -11.64 -6.09
N ASN A 113 18.87 -10.56 -6.55
CA ASN A 113 20.08 -10.64 -7.36
C ASN A 113 21.23 -11.29 -6.57
N PHE A 114 21.38 -10.93 -5.30
CA PHE A 114 22.36 -11.55 -4.40
C PHE A 114 22.09 -13.06 -4.23
N GLU A 115 20.84 -13.45 -3.96
CA GLU A 115 20.44 -14.86 -3.83
C GLU A 115 20.69 -15.65 -5.12
N GLN A 116 20.38 -15.08 -6.28
CA GLN A 116 20.64 -15.69 -7.59
C GLN A 116 22.14 -15.87 -7.85
N ASP A 117 22.96 -14.86 -7.56
CA ASP A 117 24.40 -14.96 -7.72
C ASP A 117 25.01 -15.97 -6.72
N ARG A 118 24.46 -16.05 -5.49
CA ARG A 118 24.85 -17.05 -4.49
C ARG A 118 24.50 -18.47 -4.94
N LEU A 119 23.34 -18.67 -5.56
CA LEU A 119 22.94 -19.97 -6.10
C LEU A 119 23.89 -20.42 -7.21
N LYS A 120 24.20 -19.54 -8.18
CA LYS A 120 25.21 -19.82 -9.23
C LYS A 120 26.58 -20.12 -8.64
N ALA A 121 26.98 -19.34 -7.64
CA ALA A 121 28.22 -19.57 -6.91
C ALA A 121 28.25 -20.94 -6.19
N THR A 122 27.11 -21.48 -5.78
CA THR A 122 27.03 -22.80 -5.11
C THR A 122 27.43 -23.94 -6.04
N GLU A 123 27.09 -23.84 -7.33
CA GLU A 123 27.55 -24.80 -8.35
C GLU A 123 29.08 -24.78 -8.46
N THR A 124 29.68 -23.59 -8.47
CA THR A 124 31.14 -23.42 -8.45
C THR A 124 31.77 -23.88 -7.13
N ILE A 125 31.10 -23.68 -6.00
CA ILE A 125 31.58 -24.11 -4.67
C ILE A 125 31.73 -25.64 -4.63
N ASN A 126 30.79 -26.41 -5.19
CA ASN A 126 30.91 -27.87 -5.22
C ASN A 126 32.16 -28.33 -6.00
N GLU A 127 32.46 -27.71 -7.14
CA GLU A 127 33.70 -27.99 -7.89
C GLU A 127 34.96 -27.65 -7.07
N LYS A 128 34.93 -26.57 -6.27
CA LYS A 128 36.08 -26.18 -5.43
C LYS A 128 36.21 -27.04 -4.18
N LEU A 129 35.11 -27.44 -3.57
CA LEU A 129 35.10 -28.42 -2.47
C LEU A 129 35.67 -29.76 -2.93
N GLN A 130 35.37 -30.18 -4.17
CA GLN A 130 35.98 -31.37 -4.76
C GLN A 130 37.50 -31.19 -4.89
N THR A 131 37.96 -30.05 -5.41
CA THR A 131 39.40 -29.74 -5.50
C THR A 131 40.08 -29.78 -4.12
N LEU A 132 39.41 -29.30 -3.08
CA LEU A 132 39.92 -29.29 -1.70
C LEU A 132 39.89 -30.70 -1.08
N TYR A 133 38.87 -31.50 -1.40
CA TYR A 133 38.74 -32.90 -1.01
C TYR A 133 39.87 -33.74 -1.62
N ASP A 134 40.11 -33.60 -2.94
CA ASP A 134 41.17 -34.34 -3.65
C ASP A 134 42.56 -34.00 -3.08
N LEU A 135 42.84 -32.73 -2.80
CA LEU A 135 44.06 -32.31 -2.09
C LEU A 135 44.14 -32.85 -0.67
N GLY A 136 43.03 -32.84 0.06
CA GLY A 136 42.93 -33.40 1.42
C GLY A 136 43.22 -34.91 1.43
N GLN A 137 42.75 -35.66 0.43
CA GLN A 137 43.05 -37.09 0.29
C GLN A 137 44.55 -37.32 0.09
N ILE A 138 45.22 -36.51 -0.73
CA ILE A 138 46.67 -36.64 -0.94
C ILE A 138 47.44 -36.30 0.34
N LEU A 139 47.03 -35.25 1.05
CA LEU A 139 47.67 -34.80 2.30
C LEU A 139 47.51 -35.80 3.46
N LEU A 140 46.39 -36.52 3.52
CA LEU A 140 46.08 -37.47 4.59
C LEU A 140 46.44 -38.91 4.23
N ASN A 141 46.96 -39.18 3.03
CA ASN A 141 47.32 -40.53 2.60
C ASN A 141 48.68 -40.96 3.19
N PRO A 142 48.72 -41.96 4.10
CA PRO A 142 49.95 -42.42 4.73
C PRO A 142 50.94 -43.11 3.77
N ASP A 143 50.49 -43.52 2.58
CA ASP A 143 51.31 -44.13 1.54
C ASP A 143 52.03 -43.08 0.66
N VAL A 144 51.79 -41.79 0.90
CA VAL A 144 52.48 -40.69 0.20
C VAL A 144 53.57 -40.13 1.11
N GLU A 145 54.82 -40.29 0.70
CA GLU A 145 55.96 -39.72 1.43
C GLU A 145 55.90 -38.18 1.43
N ASP A 146 56.15 -37.55 2.59
CA ASP A 146 56.03 -36.11 2.82
C ASP A 146 56.69 -35.25 1.74
N HIS A 147 57.90 -35.63 1.30
CA HIS A 147 58.66 -34.85 0.32
C HIS A 147 58.07 -34.89 -1.11
N THR A 148 57.15 -35.82 -1.38
CA THR A 148 56.51 -36.02 -2.70
C THR A 148 55.09 -35.44 -2.80
N ILE A 149 54.49 -35.03 -1.67
CA ILE A 149 53.10 -34.54 -1.58
C ILE A 149 52.82 -33.44 -2.60
N ARG A 150 53.72 -32.44 -2.72
CA ARG A 150 53.55 -31.32 -3.67
C ARG A 150 53.54 -31.78 -5.12
N THR A 151 54.38 -32.74 -5.46
CA THR A 151 54.49 -33.28 -6.83
C THR A 151 53.22 -34.06 -7.17
N LYS A 152 52.79 -34.97 -6.29
CA LYS A 152 51.54 -35.74 -6.47
C LYS A 152 50.29 -34.87 -6.49
N ALA A 153 50.24 -33.79 -5.70
CA ALA A 153 49.16 -32.81 -5.75
C ALA A 153 49.04 -32.15 -7.13
N PHE A 154 50.17 -31.80 -7.75
CA PHE A 154 50.17 -31.17 -9.08
C PHE A 154 49.96 -32.15 -10.25
N GLU A 155 50.14 -33.45 -10.02
CA GLU A 155 49.75 -34.50 -10.99
C GLU A 155 48.23 -34.64 -11.10
N GLN A 156 47.49 -34.43 -10.00
CA GLN A 156 46.02 -34.43 -10.01
C GLN A 156 45.41 -33.08 -10.38
N ILE A 157 45.93 -31.98 -9.82
CA ILE A 157 45.39 -30.63 -10.04
C ILE A 157 46.52 -29.73 -10.51
N SER A 158 46.47 -29.27 -11.75
CA SER A 158 47.54 -28.40 -12.27
C SER A 158 47.71 -27.12 -11.45
N GLN A 159 48.93 -26.58 -11.42
CA GLN A 159 49.24 -25.36 -10.68
C GLN A 159 48.35 -24.16 -11.11
N ILE A 160 48.01 -24.09 -12.40
CA ILE A 160 47.12 -23.04 -12.95
C ILE A 160 45.68 -23.24 -12.44
N GLN A 161 45.16 -24.47 -12.48
CA GLN A 161 43.83 -24.78 -11.93
C GLN A 161 43.75 -24.47 -10.44
N LEU A 162 44.79 -24.80 -9.67
CA LEU A 162 44.83 -24.50 -8.24
C LEU A 162 44.87 -22.99 -7.97
N GLN A 163 45.65 -22.23 -8.73
CA GLN A 163 45.69 -20.76 -8.62
C GLN A 163 44.33 -20.13 -8.99
N THR A 164 43.70 -20.59 -10.06
CA THR A 164 42.37 -20.15 -10.46
C THR A 164 41.33 -20.49 -9.39
N ALA A 165 41.34 -21.72 -8.87
CA ALA A 165 40.46 -22.16 -7.80
C ALA A 165 40.64 -21.32 -6.53
N LEU A 166 41.87 -21.02 -6.12
CA LEU A 166 42.16 -20.16 -4.96
C LEU A 166 41.69 -18.71 -5.18
N GLY A 167 41.89 -18.16 -6.39
CA GLY A 167 41.42 -16.82 -6.77
C GLY A 167 39.90 -16.69 -6.74
N GLU A 168 39.20 -17.69 -7.28
CA GLU A 168 37.73 -17.77 -7.28
C GLU A 168 37.19 -18.02 -5.86
N THR A 169 37.84 -18.88 -5.07
CA THR A 169 37.47 -19.15 -3.66
C THR A 169 37.56 -17.87 -2.82
N LYS A 170 38.56 -17.03 -3.07
CA LYS A 170 38.68 -15.70 -2.42
C LYS A 170 37.52 -14.75 -2.77
N GLN A 171 36.89 -14.90 -3.94
CA GLN A 171 35.70 -14.13 -4.32
C GLN A 171 34.38 -14.73 -3.79
N LEU A 172 34.40 -16.05 -3.52
CA LEU A 172 33.28 -16.80 -2.93
C LEU A 172 33.20 -16.62 -1.40
N ILE A 173 34.34 -16.44 -0.73
CA ILE A 173 34.41 -16.05 0.70
C ILE A 173 33.94 -14.60 0.82
N ARG A 174 32.63 -14.41 0.95
CA ARG A 174 32.02 -13.14 1.33
C ARG A 174 31.63 -13.18 2.82
N PRO A 175 31.65 -12.04 3.54
CA PRO A 175 31.22 -11.98 4.93
C PRO A 175 29.83 -12.61 5.11
N GLN A 176 29.66 -13.43 6.15
CA GLN A 176 28.46 -14.24 6.38
C GLN A 176 27.18 -13.44 6.66
N HIS A 177 27.27 -12.15 6.99
CA HIS A 177 26.11 -11.30 7.30
C HIS A 177 25.97 -10.16 6.27
N ASP A 178 24.77 -10.06 5.68
CA ASP A 178 24.26 -8.91 4.91
C ASP A 178 24.96 -8.49 3.61
N ALA A 179 25.57 -9.44 2.89
CA ALA A 179 26.21 -9.20 1.59
C ALA A 179 25.29 -8.63 0.48
N TYR A 180 23.97 -8.61 0.66
CA TYR A 180 23.05 -7.95 -0.26
C TYR A 180 23.10 -6.41 -0.15
N VAL A 181 23.67 -5.84 0.92
CA VAL A 181 23.82 -4.37 1.09
C VAL A 181 24.70 -3.80 -0.01
N ASP A 182 25.76 -4.50 -0.42
CA ASP A 182 26.59 -4.14 -1.57
C ASP A 182 25.79 -4.11 -2.89
N TYR A 183 24.91 -5.10 -3.08
CA TYR A 183 23.99 -5.12 -4.22
C TYR A 183 22.99 -3.95 -4.17
N PHE A 184 22.55 -3.56 -2.98
CA PHE A 184 21.71 -2.38 -2.82
C PHE A 184 22.49 -1.10 -3.10
N GLY A 185 23.78 -1.04 -2.74
CA GLY A 185 24.73 0.03 -3.09
C GLY A 185 24.78 0.33 -4.59
N LYS A 186 24.67 -0.69 -5.45
CA LYS A 186 24.59 -0.53 -6.92
C LYS A 186 23.35 0.25 -7.37
N SER A 187 22.31 0.33 -6.53
CA SER A 187 21.09 1.09 -6.78
C SER A 187 21.21 2.57 -6.40
N TYR A 188 22.34 3.02 -5.85
CA TYR A 188 22.54 4.38 -5.35
C TYR A 188 22.16 5.45 -6.40
N GLN A 189 22.61 5.33 -7.65
CA GLN A 189 22.27 6.32 -8.69
C GLN A 189 20.76 6.36 -9.01
N ARG A 190 20.08 5.21 -8.90
CA ARG A 190 18.63 5.11 -9.11
C ARG A 190 17.86 5.81 -7.99
N VAL A 191 18.35 5.73 -6.75
CA VAL A 191 17.79 6.46 -5.60
C VAL A 191 18.12 7.95 -5.69
N ARG A 192 19.38 8.28 -6.01
CA ARG A 192 19.89 9.64 -6.13
C ARG A 192 19.14 10.49 -7.16
N HIS A 193 18.56 9.85 -8.18
CA HIS A 193 17.76 10.52 -9.19
C HIS A 193 16.58 11.32 -8.61
N PHE A 194 16.03 10.89 -7.46
CA PHE A 194 14.94 11.61 -6.80
C PHE A 194 15.26 12.06 -5.36
N SER A 195 16.21 11.43 -4.67
CA SER A 195 16.47 11.70 -3.24
C SER A 195 16.82 13.16 -2.95
N ASN A 196 17.61 13.81 -3.82
CA ASN A 196 17.96 15.22 -3.67
C ASN A 196 16.72 16.12 -3.62
N ARG A 197 15.87 16.02 -4.64
CA ARG A 197 14.64 16.82 -4.68
C ARG A 197 13.69 16.44 -3.55
N PHE A 198 13.61 15.15 -3.20
CA PHE A 198 12.80 14.66 -2.10
C PHE A 198 13.17 15.31 -0.75
N LEU A 199 14.46 15.30 -0.39
CA LEU A 199 14.95 15.89 0.85
C LEU A 199 14.95 17.43 0.84
N ALA A 200 15.01 18.04 -0.35
CA ALA A 200 14.94 19.50 -0.48
C ALA A 200 13.50 20.04 -0.37
N THR A 201 12.52 19.33 -0.93
CA THR A 201 11.11 19.74 -0.98
C THR A 201 10.37 19.48 0.33
N LEU A 202 10.68 18.38 1.02
CA LEU A 202 10.00 18.00 2.26
C LEU A 202 10.75 18.47 3.51
N GLN A 203 9.98 18.84 4.54
CA GLN A 203 10.50 19.26 5.83
C GLN A 203 10.10 18.24 6.89
N PHE A 204 11.03 17.35 7.21
CA PHE A 204 10.86 16.33 8.24
C PHE A 204 11.00 16.93 9.64
N GLN A 205 10.17 16.45 10.56
CA GLN A 205 10.30 16.64 12.00
C GLN A 205 10.51 15.28 12.66
N SER A 206 11.04 15.26 13.87
CA SER A 206 11.28 14.01 14.59
C SER A 206 10.92 14.12 16.06
N SER A 207 10.54 12.99 16.64
CA SER A 207 10.60 12.78 18.09
C SER A 207 12.04 12.88 18.59
N GLN A 208 12.21 12.87 19.92
CA GLN A 208 13.54 12.92 20.54
C GLN A 208 14.41 11.70 20.16
N GLU A 209 13.81 10.53 20.00
CA GLU A 209 14.49 9.27 19.67
C GLU A 209 15.07 9.26 18.24
N ALA A 210 14.36 9.86 17.28
CA ALA A 210 14.76 9.89 15.87
C ALA A 210 15.63 11.13 15.48
N GLN A 211 16.06 11.95 16.46
CA GLN A 211 16.92 13.11 16.24
C GLN A 211 18.22 12.79 15.48
N GLY A 212 18.83 11.63 15.75
CA GLY A 212 20.05 11.19 15.08
C GLY A 212 19.86 11.02 13.57
N LEU A 213 18.73 10.43 13.17
CA LEU A 213 18.36 10.27 11.77
C LEU A 213 18.05 11.61 11.11
N LEU A 214 17.31 12.51 11.78
CA LEU A 214 16.99 13.82 11.22
C LEU A 214 18.26 14.62 10.90
N LYS A 215 19.25 14.60 11.81
CA LYS A 215 20.59 15.19 11.57
C LYS A 215 21.30 14.51 10.39
N GLY A 216 21.23 13.19 10.28
CA GLY A 216 21.78 12.45 9.14
C GLY A 216 21.15 12.85 7.80
N LEU A 217 19.83 12.99 7.73
CA LEU A 217 19.11 13.46 6.55
C LEU A 217 19.49 14.90 6.18
N GLN A 218 19.68 15.77 7.17
CA GLN A 218 20.19 17.13 6.94
C GLN A 218 21.60 17.11 6.34
N LEU A 219 22.51 16.28 6.84
CA LEU A 219 23.85 16.12 6.26
C LEU A 219 23.80 15.64 4.80
N VAL A 220 22.94 14.66 4.49
CA VAL A 220 22.73 14.20 3.12
C VAL A 220 22.24 15.34 2.22
N ARG A 221 21.30 16.16 2.71
CA ARG A 221 20.80 17.34 1.99
C ARG A 221 21.90 18.39 1.75
N GLU A 222 22.74 18.69 2.74
CA GLU A 222 23.89 19.60 2.60
C GLU A 222 24.91 19.10 1.58
N ILE A 223 25.10 17.78 1.52
CA ILE A 223 25.97 17.14 0.53
C ILE A 223 25.37 17.21 -0.88
N HIS A 224 24.04 17.14 -1.00
CA HIS A 224 23.35 17.27 -2.29
C HIS A 224 23.33 18.70 -2.81
N SER A 225 23.22 19.68 -1.94
CA SER A 225 23.27 21.11 -2.30
C SER A 225 24.70 21.61 -2.59
N GLY A 226 25.71 20.79 -2.34
CA GLY A 226 27.12 21.13 -2.58
C GLY A 226 27.76 21.94 -1.45
N ILE A 227 27.07 22.17 -0.34
CA ILE A 227 27.60 22.81 0.87
C ILE A 227 28.73 21.96 1.46
N ARG A 228 28.57 20.62 1.42
CA ARG A 228 29.60 19.65 1.84
C ARG A 228 29.93 18.67 0.73
N ARG A 229 31.19 18.21 0.69
CA ARG A 229 31.64 17.19 -0.28
C ARG A 229 31.65 15.77 0.30
N LYS A 230 31.96 15.63 1.59
CA LYS A 230 32.06 14.36 2.32
C LYS A 230 31.15 14.36 3.54
N VAL A 231 30.80 13.16 4.01
CA VAL A 231 30.16 12.97 5.32
C VAL A 231 31.25 13.18 6.39
N PRO A 232 31.01 14.02 7.41
CA PRO A 232 31.95 14.19 8.53
C PRO A 232 32.17 12.89 9.33
N ASP A 233 33.35 12.71 9.93
CA ASP A 233 33.65 11.50 10.71
C ASP A 233 32.83 11.41 12.01
N ASP A 234 32.33 12.55 12.52
CA ASP A 234 31.43 12.66 13.67
C ASP A 234 29.94 12.59 13.30
N ALA A 235 29.62 12.27 12.04
CA ALA A 235 28.22 12.15 11.62
C ALA A 235 27.48 11.08 12.43
N PRO A 236 26.20 11.30 12.77
CA PRO A 236 25.43 10.33 13.54
C PRO A 236 25.27 9.04 12.75
N THR A 237 25.68 7.92 13.35
CA THR A 237 25.55 6.57 12.78
C THR A 237 24.64 5.66 13.61
N GLY A 238 24.17 6.11 14.78
CA GLY A 238 23.33 5.30 15.68
C GLY A 238 21.98 4.86 15.09
N PHE A 239 21.50 5.51 14.02
CA PHE A 239 20.30 5.09 13.29
C PHE A 239 20.60 4.00 12.25
N VAL A 240 21.86 3.78 11.88
CA VAL A 240 22.24 2.85 10.81
C VAL A 240 22.01 1.42 11.29
N PRO A 241 21.32 0.57 10.51
CA PRO A 241 21.14 -0.84 10.87
C PRO A 241 22.50 -1.50 11.10
N GLU A 242 22.61 -2.33 12.15
CA GLU A 242 23.86 -2.99 12.53
C GLU A 242 24.52 -3.73 11.35
N ALA A 243 23.69 -4.47 10.61
CA ALA A 243 23.99 -5.13 9.34
C ALA A 243 24.72 -4.26 8.29
N TRP A 244 24.51 -2.94 8.31
CA TRP A 244 25.02 -2.00 7.30
C TRP A 244 26.22 -1.20 7.81
N LEU A 245 26.51 -1.24 9.11
CA LEU A 245 27.57 -0.42 9.73
C LEU A 245 28.94 -0.66 9.09
N SER A 246 29.28 -1.91 8.76
CA SER A 246 30.54 -2.28 8.11
C SER A 246 30.70 -1.72 6.69
N TYR A 247 29.59 -1.38 6.03
CA TYR A 247 29.58 -0.75 4.70
C TYR A 247 29.61 0.79 4.80
N VAL A 248 28.96 1.33 5.83
CA VAL A 248 28.84 2.77 6.07
C VAL A 248 30.11 3.35 6.68
N VAL A 249 30.68 2.69 7.69
CA VAL A 249 31.88 3.13 8.41
C VAL A 249 33.07 2.32 7.91
N GLN A 250 33.94 2.96 7.14
CA GLN A 250 35.16 2.34 6.59
C GLN A 250 36.39 2.93 7.29
N PRO A 251 37.57 2.27 7.20
CA PRO A 251 38.81 2.80 7.80
C PRO A 251 39.17 4.21 7.33
N ASP A 252 38.78 4.57 6.10
CA ASP A 252 39.05 5.87 5.49
C ASP A 252 37.94 6.92 5.72
N GLY A 253 36.97 6.60 6.60
CA GLY A 253 35.84 7.47 6.97
C GLY A 253 34.48 6.90 6.55
N ILE A 254 33.44 7.76 6.57
CA ILE A 254 32.07 7.34 6.27
C ILE A 254 31.79 7.35 4.77
N ASP A 255 31.36 6.21 4.21
CA ASP A 255 30.95 6.09 2.81
C ASP A 255 29.60 6.79 2.59
N ARG A 256 29.65 7.91 1.86
CA ARG A 256 28.48 8.73 1.51
C ARG A 256 27.32 7.92 0.90
N ARG A 257 27.62 6.96 0.01
CA ARG A 257 26.59 6.23 -0.74
C ARG A 257 25.80 5.34 0.20
N TYR A 258 26.50 4.58 1.04
CA TYR A 258 25.86 3.70 2.02
C TYR A 258 25.19 4.51 3.13
N TYR A 259 25.77 5.63 3.56
CA TYR A 259 25.16 6.52 4.54
C TYR A 259 23.81 7.07 4.06
N GLU A 260 23.73 7.58 2.83
CA GLU A 260 22.48 8.08 2.24
C GLU A 260 21.43 6.96 2.07
N LEU A 261 21.85 5.79 1.59
CA LEU A 261 20.95 4.64 1.46
C LEU A 261 20.42 4.18 2.82
N ALA A 262 21.27 4.14 3.86
CA ALA A 262 20.88 3.79 5.22
C ALA A 262 19.88 4.82 5.77
N ALA A 263 20.17 6.11 5.64
CA ALA A 263 19.29 7.18 6.12
C ALA A 263 17.91 7.10 5.46
N LEU A 264 17.84 6.91 4.14
CA LEU A 264 16.58 6.76 3.42
C LEU A 264 15.86 5.44 3.73
N TRP A 265 16.60 4.37 4.01
CA TRP A 265 16.03 3.08 4.41
C TRP A 265 15.35 3.17 5.78
N VAL A 266 16.04 3.77 6.75
CA VAL A 266 15.54 3.92 8.13
C VAL A 266 14.40 4.94 8.18
N LEU A 267 14.49 6.02 7.38
CA LEU A 267 13.40 7.00 7.23
C LEU A 267 12.05 6.35 6.87
N ARG A 268 12.05 5.28 6.07
CA ARG A 268 10.81 4.55 5.76
C ARG A 268 10.16 3.94 7.00
N GLN A 269 10.97 3.40 7.90
CA GLN A 269 10.49 2.80 9.14
C GLN A 269 10.06 3.87 10.13
N GLU A 270 10.84 4.94 10.28
CA GLU A 270 10.50 6.03 11.20
C GLU A 270 9.27 6.83 10.77
N LEU A 271 9.00 6.94 9.47
CA LEU A 271 7.73 7.49 8.98
C LEU A 271 6.54 6.58 9.30
N ARG A 272 6.73 5.26 9.31
CA ARG A 272 5.67 4.28 9.64
C ARG A 272 5.42 4.19 11.14
N SER A 273 6.48 4.31 11.97
CA SER A 273 6.36 4.35 13.43
C SER A 273 5.80 5.69 13.93
N GLY A 274 5.90 6.74 13.12
CA GLY A 274 5.52 8.11 13.50
C GLY A 274 6.62 8.86 14.26
N ALA A 275 7.80 8.26 14.43
CA ALA A 275 8.95 8.94 15.05
C ALA A 275 9.54 10.03 14.15
N ILE A 276 9.39 9.92 12.83
CA ILE A 276 9.56 11.03 11.87
C ILE A 276 8.20 11.35 11.25
N TYR A 277 7.89 12.65 11.13
CA TYR A 277 6.60 13.11 10.63
C TYR A 277 6.72 14.41 9.81
N LEU A 278 5.61 14.79 9.17
CA LEU A 278 5.47 15.93 8.26
C LEU A 278 4.19 16.73 8.61
N PHE A 279 4.29 18.06 8.68
CA PHE A 279 3.14 18.92 9.00
C PHE A 279 2.02 18.93 7.95
N HIS A 280 2.36 18.68 6.69
CA HIS A 280 1.40 18.70 5.58
C HIS A 280 1.09 17.30 5.06
N SER A 281 1.00 16.34 5.98
CA SER A 281 0.61 14.96 5.73
C SER A 281 -0.63 14.62 6.56
N ARG A 282 -1.47 13.69 6.07
CA ARG A 282 -2.59 13.13 6.86
C ARG A 282 -2.29 11.77 7.43
N ARG A 283 -1.30 11.07 6.88
CA ARG A 283 -0.94 9.70 7.28
C ARG A 283 0.40 9.61 8.00
N PHE A 284 1.27 10.57 7.74
CA PHE A 284 2.60 10.71 8.31
C PHE A 284 2.70 12.04 9.09
N SER A 285 1.59 12.45 9.74
CA SER A 285 1.56 13.59 10.66
C SER A 285 2.05 13.17 12.04
N GLU A 286 2.29 14.16 12.91
CA GLU A 286 2.62 13.91 14.30
C GLU A 286 1.55 13.06 14.98
N LEU A 287 1.95 12.00 15.70
CA LEU A 287 1.02 11.07 16.32
C LEU A 287 0.07 11.77 17.31
N GLU A 288 0.57 12.74 18.09
CA GLU A 288 -0.25 13.50 19.04
C GLU A 288 -1.38 14.27 18.36
N SER A 289 -1.25 14.64 17.07
CA SER A 289 -2.27 15.37 16.32
C SER A 289 -3.54 14.56 16.02
N TYR A 290 -3.50 13.23 16.19
CA TYR A 290 -4.68 12.35 16.05
C TYR A 290 -5.45 12.17 17.35
N PHE A 291 -4.90 12.61 18.49
CA PHE A 291 -5.54 12.44 19.78
C PHE A 291 -6.42 13.65 20.15
N ILE A 292 -7.37 13.40 21.04
CA ILE A 292 -8.10 14.49 21.71
C ILE A 292 -7.06 15.34 22.45
N PRO A 293 -7.06 16.67 22.30
CA PRO A 293 -6.13 17.54 23.02
C PRO A 293 -6.15 17.25 24.52
N LYS A 294 -4.97 17.26 25.17
CA LYS A 294 -4.84 16.89 26.59
C LYS A 294 -5.80 17.68 27.50
N GLU A 295 -6.03 18.94 27.16
CA GLU A 295 -6.96 19.85 27.85
C GLU A 295 -8.43 19.43 27.67
N GLU A 296 -8.82 19.02 26.46
CA GLU A 296 -10.18 18.55 26.16
C GLU A 296 -10.45 17.15 26.73
N TRP A 297 -9.43 16.29 26.76
CA TRP A 297 -9.53 14.94 27.28
C TRP A 297 -9.96 14.91 28.75
N VAL A 298 -9.44 15.83 29.57
CA VAL A 298 -9.83 15.95 30.99
C VAL A 298 -11.35 16.13 31.14
N VAL A 299 -11.97 16.88 30.24
CA VAL A 299 -13.41 17.17 30.29
C VAL A 299 -14.24 16.03 29.69
N GLN A 300 -13.75 15.40 28.63
CA GLN A 300 -14.49 14.38 27.87
C GLN A 300 -14.24 12.93 28.33
N ARG A 301 -13.29 12.70 29.25
CA ARG A 301 -12.86 11.36 29.71
C ARG A 301 -14.02 10.47 30.10
N ASP A 302 -14.82 10.88 31.09
CA ASP A 302 -15.87 10.03 31.67
C ASP A 302 -16.93 9.66 30.63
N GLN A 303 -17.38 10.64 29.84
CA GLN A 303 -18.35 10.41 28.76
C GLN A 303 -17.80 9.44 27.70
N THR A 304 -16.54 9.65 27.27
CA THR A 304 -15.92 8.83 26.22
C THR A 304 -15.72 7.39 26.69
N VAL A 305 -15.22 7.20 27.91
CA VAL A 305 -15.03 5.87 28.52
C VAL A 305 -16.36 5.13 28.67
N ASN A 306 -17.41 5.82 29.14
CA ASN A 306 -18.75 5.24 29.26
C ASN A 306 -19.34 4.83 27.91
N LEU A 307 -19.14 5.64 26.86
CA LEU A 307 -19.58 5.30 25.49
C LEU A 307 -18.86 4.07 24.93
N LEU A 308 -17.58 3.90 25.26
CA LEU A 308 -16.78 2.75 24.82
C LEU A 308 -17.01 1.49 25.68
N GLY A 309 -17.64 1.63 26.84
CA GLY A 309 -17.86 0.51 27.78
C GLY A 309 -16.57 -0.07 28.35
N THR A 310 -15.51 0.74 28.45
CA THR A 310 -14.20 0.33 28.99
C THR A 310 -14.00 0.82 30.43
N PRO A 311 -13.11 0.22 31.22
CA PRO A 311 -12.73 0.77 32.53
C PRO A 311 -12.13 2.18 32.41
N LEU A 312 -12.40 3.02 33.41
CA LEU A 312 -11.83 4.36 33.52
C LEU A 312 -10.33 4.34 33.84
N GLU A 313 -9.90 3.33 34.61
CA GLU A 313 -8.52 3.14 35.05
C GLU A 313 -7.71 2.39 33.98
N PRO A 314 -6.64 2.98 33.43
CA PRO A 314 -5.84 2.36 32.37
C PRO A 314 -5.28 0.98 32.76
N GLN A 315 -4.85 0.82 34.02
CA GLN A 315 -4.30 -0.44 34.53
C GLN A 315 -5.34 -1.56 34.56
N ALA A 316 -6.60 -1.25 34.89
CA ALA A 316 -7.68 -2.22 34.84
C ALA A 316 -7.91 -2.71 33.40
N ARG A 317 -7.92 -1.78 32.43
CA ARG A 317 -8.08 -2.14 31.01
C ARG A 317 -6.90 -2.96 30.49
N LEU A 318 -5.66 -2.65 30.90
CA LEU A 318 -4.49 -3.44 30.53
C LEU A 318 -4.57 -4.85 31.10
N ALA A 319 -4.91 -5.01 32.38
CA ALA A 319 -5.08 -6.32 33.01
C ALA A 319 -6.18 -7.16 32.32
N GLU A 320 -7.30 -6.54 31.92
CA GLU A 320 -8.34 -7.22 31.12
C GLU A 320 -7.80 -7.74 29.78
N ARG A 321 -7.02 -6.92 29.06
CA ARG A 321 -6.45 -7.30 27.76
C ARG A 321 -5.35 -8.35 27.90
N GLU A 322 -4.54 -8.26 28.95
CA GLU A 322 -3.51 -9.26 29.26
C GLU A 322 -4.15 -10.61 29.60
N THR A 323 -5.20 -10.62 30.42
CA THR A 323 -5.96 -11.84 30.73
C THR A 323 -6.60 -12.45 29.48
N GLU A 324 -7.21 -11.62 28.63
CA GLU A 324 -7.80 -12.06 27.36
C GLU A 324 -6.72 -12.64 26.43
N LEU A 325 -5.55 -11.99 26.32
CA LEU A 325 -4.43 -12.46 25.52
C LEU A 325 -3.96 -13.84 25.99
N PHE A 326 -3.68 -14.01 27.29
CA PHE A 326 -3.22 -15.30 27.82
C PHE A 326 -4.27 -16.39 27.64
N THR A 327 -5.56 -16.08 27.87
CA THR A 327 -6.66 -17.04 27.64
C THR A 327 -6.72 -17.49 26.18
N LEU A 328 -6.55 -16.57 25.24
CA LEU A 328 -6.53 -16.89 23.80
C LEU A 328 -5.26 -17.64 23.40
N MET A 329 -4.10 -17.31 23.99
CA MET A 329 -2.85 -18.04 23.78
C MET A 329 -2.97 -19.49 24.23
N ASP A 330 -3.53 -19.74 25.42
CA ASP A 330 -3.77 -21.09 25.93
C ASP A 330 -4.71 -21.88 25.00
N ALA A 331 -5.74 -21.22 24.47
CA ALA A 331 -6.65 -21.85 23.51
C ALA A 331 -5.94 -22.20 22.18
N VAL A 332 -5.07 -21.31 21.68
CA VAL A 332 -4.25 -21.55 20.48
C VAL A 332 -3.24 -22.67 20.71
N GLU A 333 -2.58 -22.71 21.86
CA GLU A 333 -1.64 -23.78 22.24
C GLU A 333 -2.36 -25.12 22.36
N THR A 334 -3.56 -25.15 22.91
CA THR A 334 -4.41 -26.35 22.95
C THR A 334 -4.72 -26.86 21.55
N LEU A 335 -5.06 -25.96 20.61
CA LEU A 335 -5.33 -26.31 19.21
C LEU A 335 -4.07 -26.80 18.47
N LEU A 336 -2.90 -26.23 18.75
CA LEU A 336 -1.63 -26.64 18.14
C LEU A 336 -1.15 -28.01 18.63
N ASN A 337 -1.47 -28.36 19.87
CA ASN A 337 -1.11 -29.64 20.48
C ASN A 337 -2.08 -30.77 20.12
N ASP A 338 -3.18 -30.48 19.44
CA ASP A 338 -4.10 -31.48 18.91
C ASP A 338 -3.53 -32.07 17.60
N PRO A 339 -3.10 -33.35 17.57
CA PRO A 339 -2.51 -33.97 16.38
C PRO A 339 -3.49 -34.06 15.20
N ASP A 340 -4.79 -34.10 15.50
CA ASP A 340 -5.88 -34.15 14.51
C ASP A 340 -6.54 -32.76 14.33
N GLY A 341 -5.95 -31.71 14.93
CA GLY A 341 -6.47 -30.36 14.91
C GLY A 341 -6.30 -29.65 13.57
N ASP A 342 -7.16 -28.66 13.34
CA ASP A 342 -7.11 -27.83 12.12
C ASP A 342 -5.93 -26.85 12.11
N LEU A 343 -5.27 -26.59 13.23
CA LEU A 343 -4.17 -25.62 13.34
C LEU A 343 -2.84 -26.33 13.55
N ARG A 344 -1.85 -26.05 12.71
CA ARG A 344 -0.50 -26.61 12.82
C ARG A 344 0.58 -25.57 12.58
N GLU A 345 1.78 -25.83 13.10
CA GLU A 345 2.97 -25.03 12.83
C GLU A 345 3.87 -25.74 11.81
N GLU A 346 4.20 -25.07 10.70
CA GLU A 346 5.18 -25.56 9.73
C GLU A 346 6.20 -24.44 9.43
N LYS A 347 7.49 -24.71 9.67
CA LYS A 347 8.60 -23.77 9.37
C LYS A 347 8.43 -22.38 10.00
N GLY A 348 7.83 -22.29 11.18
CA GLY A 348 7.57 -21.03 11.88
C GLY A 348 6.35 -20.26 11.36
N GLU A 349 5.52 -20.88 10.51
CA GLU A 349 4.24 -20.32 10.06
C GLU A 349 3.08 -21.16 10.62
N LEU A 350 2.03 -20.47 11.10
CA LEU A 350 0.78 -21.09 11.52
C LEU A 350 -0.11 -21.36 10.30
N ILE A 351 -0.52 -22.62 10.12
CA ILE A 351 -1.36 -23.07 9.02
C ILE A 351 -2.69 -23.59 9.57
N LEU A 352 -3.78 -22.93 9.17
CA LEU A 352 -5.14 -23.39 9.44
C LEU A 352 -5.65 -24.21 8.25
N SER A 353 -6.09 -25.44 8.51
CA SER A 353 -6.72 -26.33 7.55
C SER A 353 -8.01 -25.72 7.01
N PRO A 354 -8.25 -25.77 5.68
CA PRO A 354 -9.49 -25.30 5.11
C PRO A 354 -10.68 -26.10 5.66
N ILE A 355 -11.77 -25.41 6.01
CA ILE A 355 -13.03 -26.06 6.38
C ILE A 355 -13.49 -26.95 5.21
N GLU A 356 -13.73 -28.23 5.48
CA GLU A 356 -14.26 -29.14 4.48
C GLU A 356 -15.66 -28.70 4.03
N ALA A 357 -15.84 -28.56 2.71
CA ALA A 357 -17.13 -28.24 2.15
C ALA A 357 -18.08 -29.43 2.35
N GLN A 358 -19.21 -29.20 3.01
CA GLN A 358 -20.24 -30.22 3.16
C GLN A 358 -20.69 -30.74 1.78
N GLU A 359 -20.73 -32.06 1.63
CA GLU A 359 -21.18 -32.68 0.38
C GLU A 359 -22.66 -32.36 0.14
N ARG A 360 -22.96 -31.78 -1.02
CA ARG A 360 -24.33 -31.48 -1.42
C ARG A 360 -25.02 -32.76 -1.89
N SER A 361 -26.10 -33.15 -1.19
CA SER A 361 -26.90 -34.34 -1.53
C SER A 361 -27.51 -34.24 -2.94
N ALA A 362 -27.91 -35.38 -3.50
CA ALA A 362 -28.54 -35.45 -4.81
C ALA A 362 -29.88 -34.68 -4.84
N GLU A 363 -30.66 -34.77 -3.76
CA GLU A 363 -31.94 -34.07 -3.59
C GLU A 363 -31.74 -32.55 -3.58
N LEU A 364 -30.71 -32.06 -2.87
CA LEU A 364 -30.39 -30.64 -2.83
C LEU A 364 -29.96 -30.11 -4.20
N LYS A 365 -29.18 -30.89 -4.96
CA LYS A 365 -28.83 -30.55 -6.35
C LYS A 365 -30.06 -30.50 -7.25
N GLN A 366 -30.98 -31.46 -7.13
CA GLN A 366 -32.24 -31.48 -7.89
C GLN A 366 -33.14 -30.29 -7.53
N LEU A 367 -33.26 -29.96 -6.24
CA LEU A 367 -34.03 -28.80 -5.79
C LEU A 367 -33.44 -27.49 -6.31
N ALA A 368 -32.12 -27.31 -6.22
CA ALA A 368 -31.44 -26.13 -6.75
C ALA A 368 -31.68 -25.97 -8.26
N GLN A 369 -31.61 -27.05 -9.02
CA GLN A 369 -31.93 -27.05 -10.46
C GLN A 369 -33.41 -26.66 -10.69
N ALA A 370 -34.33 -27.24 -9.92
CA ALA A 370 -35.76 -26.96 -10.05
C ALA A 370 -36.10 -25.49 -9.73
N ILE A 371 -35.41 -24.88 -8.76
CA ILE A 371 -35.51 -23.45 -8.47
C ILE A 371 -34.92 -22.64 -9.63
N SER A 372 -33.72 -22.97 -10.09
CA SER A 372 -33.03 -22.24 -11.16
C SER A 372 -33.83 -22.22 -12.46
N THR A 373 -34.50 -23.32 -12.83
CA THR A 373 -35.32 -23.39 -14.05
C THR A 373 -36.60 -22.53 -13.97
N ARG A 374 -37.04 -22.15 -12.76
CA ARG A 374 -38.21 -21.27 -12.57
C ARG A 374 -37.85 -19.80 -12.48
N LEU A 375 -36.57 -19.46 -12.34
CA LEU A 375 -36.14 -18.07 -12.33
C LEU A 375 -36.20 -17.50 -13.76
N PRO A 376 -36.78 -16.31 -13.95
CA PRO A 376 -36.84 -15.68 -15.27
C PRO A 376 -35.42 -15.31 -15.73
N GLN A 377 -35.19 -15.43 -17.04
CA GLN A 377 -34.01 -14.84 -17.67
C GLN A 377 -34.32 -13.37 -17.95
N LEU A 378 -33.58 -12.48 -17.30
CA LEU A 378 -33.77 -11.03 -17.36
C LEU A 378 -32.45 -10.38 -17.78
N ASP A 379 -32.54 -9.32 -18.57
CA ASP A 379 -31.40 -8.48 -18.86
C ASP A 379 -31.04 -7.63 -17.62
N ILE A 380 -29.74 -7.47 -17.34
CA ILE A 380 -29.27 -6.71 -16.16
C ILE A 380 -29.84 -5.28 -16.10
N PRO A 381 -29.97 -4.52 -17.21
CA PRO A 381 -30.59 -3.20 -17.19
C PRO A 381 -32.05 -3.23 -16.73
N ASP A 382 -32.84 -4.21 -17.17
CA ASP A 382 -34.25 -4.33 -16.79
C ASP A 382 -34.39 -4.62 -15.29
N LEU A 383 -33.55 -5.52 -14.77
CA LEU A 383 -33.47 -5.79 -13.34
C LEU A 383 -33.12 -4.52 -12.54
N LEU A 384 -32.17 -3.72 -13.03
CA LEU A 384 -31.76 -2.48 -12.36
C LEU A 384 -32.91 -1.46 -12.30
N ILE A 385 -33.67 -1.30 -13.39
CA ILE A 385 -34.81 -0.40 -13.47
C ILE A 385 -35.96 -0.88 -12.58
N GLU A 386 -36.26 -2.18 -12.62
CA GLU A 386 -37.33 -2.78 -11.83
C GLU A 386 -37.05 -2.67 -10.32
N VAL A 387 -35.83 -2.98 -9.90
CA VAL A 387 -35.40 -2.84 -8.50
C VAL A 387 -35.40 -1.38 -8.05
N ASP A 388 -35.05 -0.42 -8.92
CA ASP A 388 -35.21 0.99 -8.58
C ASP A 388 -36.68 1.36 -8.41
N GLY A 389 -37.57 0.83 -9.25
CA GLY A 389 -39.02 1.01 -9.10
C GLY A 389 -39.56 0.52 -7.76
N TRP A 390 -38.99 -0.55 -7.19
CA TRP A 390 -39.39 -1.06 -5.87
C TRP A 390 -38.80 -0.27 -4.70
N THR A 391 -37.56 0.20 -4.83
CA THR A 391 -36.76 0.65 -3.69
C THR A 391 -36.48 2.15 -3.69
N GLY A 392 -36.48 2.79 -4.86
CA GLY A 392 -36.04 4.17 -5.05
C GLY A 392 -34.57 4.39 -4.73
N PHE A 393 -33.70 3.38 -4.83
CA PHE A 393 -32.28 3.52 -4.46
C PHE A 393 -31.57 4.64 -5.24
N SER A 394 -32.02 4.94 -6.47
CA SER A 394 -31.49 6.00 -7.30
C SER A 394 -31.65 7.38 -6.64
N ASP A 395 -32.60 7.57 -5.70
CA ASP A 395 -32.76 8.79 -4.87
C ASP A 395 -31.52 9.14 -4.04
N ALA A 396 -30.72 8.13 -3.69
CA ALA A 396 -29.45 8.33 -3.01
C ALA A 396 -28.36 8.90 -3.93
N LEU A 397 -28.47 8.72 -5.25
CA LEU A 397 -27.51 9.22 -6.25
C LEU A 397 -27.70 10.73 -6.45
N LYS A 398 -27.21 11.51 -5.50
CA LYS A 398 -27.32 12.98 -5.49
C LYS A 398 -26.08 13.64 -6.08
N HIS A 399 -26.27 14.74 -6.80
CA HIS A 399 -25.18 15.55 -7.34
C HIS A 399 -24.29 16.12 -6.22
N LEU A 400 -22.96 16.04 -6.37
CA LEU A 400 -22.01 16.48 -5.33
C LEU A 400 -22.15 17.97 -4.98
N GLY A 401 -22.49 18.82 -5.95
CA GLY A 401 -22.63 20.28 -5.75
C GLY A 401 -23.96 20.75 -5.17
N GLY A 402 -24.88 19.84 -4.80
CA GLY A 402 -26.25 20.14 -4.35
C GLY A 402 -27.28 20.24 -5.48
N SER A 403 -28.51 19.79 -5.19
CA SER A 403 -29.78 19.80 -5.96
C SER A 403 -29.71 19.60 -7.48
N SER A 404 -30.45 18.60 -7.99
CA SER A 404 -30.64 18.41 -9.43
C SER A 404 -32.09 18.04 -9.70
N HIS A 405 -32.67 18.66 -10.73
CA HIS A 405 -33.98 18.29 -11.23
C HIS A 405 -33.85 16.89 -11.85
N ARG A 406 -34.69 15.95 -11.41
CA ARG A 406 -34.70 14.59 -11.96
C ARG A 406 -35.64 14.58 -13.16
N ASP A 407 -35.07 14.41 -14.33
CA ASP A 407 -35.82 14.05 -15.53
C ASP A 407 -35.50 12.60 -15.93
N ASN A 408 -36.31 12.03 -16.81
CA ASN A 408 -36.13 10.64 -17.26
C ASN A 408 -34.79 10.43 -17.96
N HIS A 409 -34.28 11.46 -18.63
CA HIS A 409 -32.97 11.41 -19.27
C HIS A 409 -31.84 11.27 -18.23
N LEU A 410 -31.89 11.97 -17.10
CA LEU A 410 -30.89 11.83 -16.04
C LEU A 410 -30.84 10.40 -15.48
N LEU A 411 -31.99 9.80 -15.18
CA LEU A 411 -32.07 8.43 -14.66
C LEU A 411 -31.45 7.42 -15.64
N LEU A 412 -31.76 7.55 -16.93
CA LEU A 412 -31.19 6.70 -17.98
C LEU A 412 -29.64 6.77 -17.98
N HIS A 413 -29.06 7.96 -17.87
CA HIS A 413 -27.60 8.12 -17.82
C HIS A 413 -27.00 7.67 -16.49
N LEU A 414 -27.75 7.72 -15.38
CA LEU A 414 -27.31 7.15 -14.10
C LEU A 414 -27.22 5.63 -14.17
N TYR A 415 -28.25 4.96 -14.72
CA TYR A 415 -28.22 3.51 -14.93
C TYR A 415 -27.09 3.10 -15.87
N GLY A 416 -26.94 3.79 -17.00
CA GLY A 416 -25.83 3.54 -17.92
C GLY A 416 -24.45 3.71 -17.27
N SER A 417 -24.29 4.71 -16.40
CA SER A 417 -23.04 4.94 -15.66
C SER A 417 -22.77 3.85 -14.61
N LEU A 418 -23.81 3.40 -13.89
CA LEU A 418 -23.70 2.29 -12.93
C LEU A 418 -23.31 0.99 -13.62
N LEU A 419 -24.00 0.64 -14.72
CA LEU A 419 -23.70 -0.54 -15.51
C LEU A 419 -22.27 -0.51 -16.07
N ALA A 420 -21.84 0.64 -16.57
CA ALA A 420 -20.47 0.79 -17.05
C ALA A 420 -19.43 0.49 -15.95
N GLN A 421 -19.64 1.02 -14.73
CA GLN A 421 -18.76 0.73 -13.61
C GLN A 421 -18.83 -0.73 -13.16
N ALA A 422 -20.03 -1.27 -13.01
CA ALA A 422 -20.25 -2.63 -12.49
C ALA A 422 -19.72 -3.71 -13.45
N CYS A 423 -19.86 -3.50 -14.76
CA CYS A 423 -19.42 -4.43 -15.79
C CYS A 423 -18.01 -4.11 -16.34
N ASN A 424 -17.31 -3.14 -15.76
CA ASN A 424 -15.99 -2.67 -16.20
C ASN A 424 -15.96 -2.32 -17.71
N LEU A 425 -17.03 -1.70 -18.20
CA LEU A 425 -17.17 -1.25 -19.59
C LEU A 425 -16.71 0.20 -19.72
N GLU A 426 -16.06 0.51 -20.84
CA GLU A 426 -15.74 1.91 -21.13
C GLU A 426 -17.01 2.68 -21.48
N LEU A 427 -17.16 3.91 -20.99
CA LEU A 427 -18.33 4.76 -21.31
C LEU A 427 -18.51 4.92 -22.83
N LYS A 428 -17.43 4.90 -23.62
CA LYS A 428 -17.49 4.97 -25.08
C LYS A 428 -18.13 3.72 -25.70
N GLN A 429 -17.86 2.53 -25.15
CA GLN A 429 -18.49 1.29 -25.61
C GLN A 429 -19.99 1.35 -25.35
N LEU A 430 -20.38 1.81 -24.17
CA LEU A 430 -21.79 1.94 -23.79
C LEU A 430 -22.55 2.95 -24.67
N VAL A 431 -21.90 4.05 -25.08
CA VAL A 431 -22.45 5.03 -26.03
C VAL A 431 -22.74 4.39 -27.38
N THR A 432 -21.81 3.57 -27.89
CA THR A 432 -21.99 2.87 -29.17
C THR A 432 -23.10 1.83 -29.11
N SER A 433 -23.31 1.17 -27.96
CA SER A 433 -24.29 0.09 -27.82
C SER A 433 -25.70 0.54 -27.44
N ALA A 434 -25.87 1.70 -26.81
CA ALA A 434 -27.15 2.12 -26.21
C ALA A 434 -27.65 3.51 -26.65
N GLU A 435 -27.05 4.11 -27.69
CA GLU A 435 -27.39 5.46 -28.21
C GLU A 435 -27.39 6.57 -27.14
N LEU A 436 -26.57 6.42 -26.10
CA LEU A 436 -26.49 7.37 -24.99
C LEU A 436 -25.49 8.50 -25.26
N SER A 437 -25.69 9.65 -24.61
CA SER A 437 -24.79 10.79 -24.76
C SER A 437 -23.52 10.62 -23.90
N TYR A 438 -22.35 10.56 -24.54
CA TYR A 438 -21.07 10.48 -23.83
C TYR A 438 -20.87 11.62 -22.82
N PRO A 439 -21.11 12.91 -23.16
CA PRO A 439 -21.02 14.00 -22.19
C PRO A 439 -21.90 13.79 -20.95
N HIS A 440 -23.13 13.29 -21.12
CA HIS A 440 -24.05 13.07 -20.00
C HIS A 440 -23.65 11.87 -19.15
N LEU A 441 -23.20 10.77 -19.74
CA LEU A 441 -22.64 9.63 -19.00
C LEU A 441 -21.41 10.04 -18.21
N SER A 442 -20.46 10.74 -18.84
CA SER A 442 -19.25 11.22 -18.17
C SER A 442 -19.59 12.17 -17.02
N TRP A 443 -20.59 13.04 -17.21
CA TRP A 443 -21.12 13.92 -16.17
C TRP A 443 -21.73 13.13 -15.00
N CYS A 444 -22.62 12.17 -15.28
CA CYS A 444 -23.27 11.32 -14.27
C CYS A 444 -22.23 10.52 -13.48
N ASN A 445 -21.34 9.84 -14.18
CA ASN A 445 -20.24 9.08 -13.60
C ASN A 445 -19.35 9.93 -12.69
N THR A 446 -19.06 11.18 -13.08
CA THR A 446 -18.19 12.07 -12.31
C THR A 446 -18.90 12.65 -11.09
N TRP A 447 -20.15 13.09 -11.26
CA TRP A 447 -20.83 13.96 -10.29
C TRP A 447 -21.90 13.28 -9.45
N TYR A 448 -22.33 12.07 -9.78
CA TYR A 448 -23.41 11.34 -9.10
C TYR A 448 -22.95 9.97 -8.58
N ILE A 449 -22.18 9.21 -9.37
CA ILE A 449 -21.68 7.89 -8.97
C ILE A 449 -20.41 8.05 -8.11
N ARG A 450 -20.57 7.97 -6.79
CA ARG A 450 -19.50 8.18 -5.80
C ARG A 450 -19.65 7.16 -4.68
N GLU A 451 -18.57 6.88 -3.96
CA GLU A 451 -18.59 5.94 -2.84
C GLU A 451 -19.72 6.25 -1.84
N ASP A 452 -19.85 7.51 -1.41
CA ASP A 452 -20.88 7.90 -0.43
C ASP A 452 -22.32 7.70 -0.97
N THR A 453 -22.57 8.00 -2.24
CA THR A 453 -23.91 7.85 -2.84
C THR A 453 -24.23 6.40 -3.16
N LEU A 454 -23.23 5.61 -3.57
CA LEU A 454 -23.34 4.17 -3.74
C LEU A 454 -23.59 3.47 -2.40
N ARG A 455 -22.92 3.90 -1.33
CA ARG A 455 -23.15 3.39 0.02
C ARG A 455 -24.58 3.66 0.47
N GLU A 456 -25.08 4.87 0.26
CA GLU A 456 -26.44 5.21 0.62
C GLU A 456 -27.49 4.49 -0.24
N ALA A 457 -27.25 4.35 -1.55
CA ALA A 457 -28.07 3.52 -2.43
C ALA A 457 -28.10 2.06 -1.94
N ASN A 458 -26.94 1.53 -1.56
CA ASN A 458 -26.83 0.17 -1.05
C ASN A 458 -27.56 0.01 0.29
N ASN A 459 -27.52 1.00 1.18
CA ASN A 459 -28.31 1.01 2.42
C ASN A 459 -29.81 0.89 2.12
N VAL A 460 -30.32 1.58 1.10
CA VAL A 460 -31.72 1.49 0.67
C VAL A 460 -32.06 0.07 0.21
N LEU A 461 -31.23 -0.51 -0.66
CA LEU A 461 -31.40 -1.89 -1.15
C LEU A 461 -31.36 -2.92 -0.02
N VAL A 462 -30.38 -2.78 0.88
CA VAL A 462 -30.20 -3.62 2.07
C VAL A 462 -31.43 -3.55 2.97
N ASN A 463 -31.90 -2.35 3.28
CA ASN A 463 -33.08 -2.15 4.13
C ASN A 463 -34.36 -2.72 3.51
N TYR A 464 -34.51 -2.64 2.18
CA TYR A 464 -35.62 -3.28 1.48
C TYR A 464 -35.54 -4.80 1.56
N HIS A 465 -34.35 -5.37 1.31
CA HIS A 465 -34.12 -6.82 1.40
C HIS A 465 -34.43 -7.36 2.80
N TYR A 466 -34.03 -6.66 3.87
CA TYR A 466 -34.33 -7.04 5.26
C TYR A 466 -35.84 -7.23 5.55
N ARG A 467 -36.72 -6.56 4.80
CA ARG A 467 -38.17 -6.66 4.97
C ARG A 467 -38.77 -7.86 4.24
N GLN A 468 -38.00 -8.58 3.42
CA GLN A 468 -38.49 -9.70 2.65
C GLN A 468 -38.66 -10.95 3.54
N PRO A 469 -39.75 -11.74 3.35
CA PRO A 469 -40.02 -12.92 4.17
C PRO A 469 -38.86 -13.94 4.20
N LEU A 470 -38.18 -14.13 3.06
CA LEU A 470 -37.08 -15.08 2.96
C LEU A 470 -35.85 -14.66 3.78
N SER A 471 -35.58 -13.35 3.88
CA SER A 471 -34.44 -12.83 4.64
C SER A 471 -34.59 -13.07 6.14
N GLN A 472 -35.83 -13.05 6.65
CA GLN A 472 -36.14 -13.37 8.04
C GLN A 472 -35.89 -14.85 8.38
N LEU A 473 -35.94 -15.75 7.38
CA LEU A 473 -35.64 -17.17 7.54
C LEU A 473 -34.13 -17.47 7.54
N TRP A 474 -33.31 -16.62 6.90
CA TRP A 474 -31.86 -16.82 6.82
C TRP A 474 -31.12 -16.38 8.08
N GLY A 475 -31.61 -15.37 8.80
CA GLY A 475 -31.05 -14.98 10.09
C GLY A 475 -31.44 -13.57 10.53
N GLY A 476 -31.04 -13.20 11.76
CA GLY A 476 -31.35 -11.90 12.34
C GLY A 476 -30.43 -10.75 11.92
N GLY A 477 -29.44 -10.98 11.04
CA GLY A 477 -28.49 -9.96 10.60
C GLY A 477 -27.39 -9.62 11.61
N MET A 478 -27.31 -10.35 12.73
CA MET A 478 -26.33 -10.14 13.80
C MET A 478 -24.98 -10.81 13.54
N LEU A 479 -24.92 -11.76 12.60
CA LEU A 479 -23.71 -12.44 12.18
C LEU A 479 -23.32 -11.99 10.77
N SER A 480 -22.03 -11.87 10.51
CA SER A 480 -21.49 -11.64 9.17
C SER A 480 -20.27 -12.53 8.92
N SER A 481 -20.14 -13.02 7.70
CA SER A 481 -18.94 -13.68 7.20
C SER A 481 -18.11 -12.67 6.43
N SER A 482 -16.88 -12.42 6.86
CA SER A 482 -15.97 -11.52 6.17
C SER A 482 -15.00 -12.29 5.27
N ASP A 483 -14.86 -11.87 4.01
CA ASP A 483 -13.92 -12.47 3.05
C ASP A 483 -13.19 -11.38 2.24
N GLY A 484 -11.88 -11.60 2.04
CA GLY A 484 -11.02 -10.79 1.20
C GLY A 484 -11.16 -11.19 -0.27
N GLN A 485 -12.13 -10.60 -0.96
CA GLN A 485 -12.39 -10.87 -2.37
C GLN A 485 -11.36 -10.23 -3.27
N ARG A 486 -10.82 -11.03 -4.18
CA ARG A 486 -9.73 -10.62 -5.03
C ARG A 486 -10.29 -10.29 -6.40
N PHE A 487 -10.02 -9.09 -6.87
CA PHE A 487 -10.41 -8.63 -8.20
C PHE A 487 -9.16 -8.42 -9.06
N PRO A 488 -9.12 -8.93 -10.31
CA PRO A 488 -8.01 -8.68 -11.19
C PRO A 488 -7.98 -7.20 -11.58
N VAL A 489 -6.78 -6.62 -11.67
CA VAL A 489 -6.60 -5.24 -12.15
C VAL A 489 -5.75 -5.22 -13.41
N LYS A 490 -6.21 -4.43 -14.39
CA LYS A 490 -5.49 -4.20 -15.65
C LYS A 490 -4.79 -2.84 -15.60
N GLY A 491 -3.53 -2.80 -16.05
CA GLY A 491 -2.72 -1.56 -16.09
C GLY A 491 -1.93 -1.29 -14.81
N SER A 492 -1.34 -0.09 -14.73
CA SER A 492 -0.56 0.35 -13.57
C SER A 492 -1.49 0.91 -12.50
N VAL A 493 -1.86 0.07 -11.54
CA VAL A 493 -2.61 0.47 -10.34
C VAL A 493 -1.69 0.37 -9.12
N ARG A 494 -1.55 1.46 -8.37
CA ARG A 494 -0.63 1.57 -7.22
C ARG A 494 -0.87 0.51 -6.14
N GLN A 495 -2.13 0.22 -5.85
CA GLN A 495 -2.51 -0.79 -4.85
C GLN A 495 -2.57 -2.22 -5.40
N GLY A 496 -2.41 -2.42 -6.72
CA GLY A 496 -2.38 -3.76 -7.30
C GLY A 496 -1.18 -4.56 -6.79
N ARG A 497 -1.43 -5.76 -6.25
CA ARG A 497 -0.40 -6.70 -5.80
C ARG A 497 -0.40 -7.94 -6.67
N ALA A 498 0.76 -8.58 -6.82
CA ALA A 498 0.83 -9.88 -7.48
C ALA A 498 0.12 -10.91 -6.59
N LEU A 499 -0.83 -11.64 -7.16
CA LEU A 499 -1.59 -12.68 -6.47
C LEU A 499 -1.52 -13.97 -7.31
N PRO A 500 -0.37 -14.66 -7.36
CA PRO A 500 -0.14 -15.76 -8.30
C PRO A 500 -1.13 -16.91 -8.17
N ARG A 501 -1.57 -17.20 -6.95
CA ARG A 501 -2.59 -18.21 -6.66
C ARG A 501 -3.92 -17.95 -7.37
N TYR A 502 -4.27 -16.69 -7.63
CA TYR A 502 -5.59 -16.30 -8.15
C TYR A 502 -5.54 -15.85 -9.60
N PHE A 503 -4.48 -15.14 -10.01
CA PHE A 503 -4.41 -14.49 -11.32
C PHE A 503 -3.14 -14.84 -12.12
N GLY A 504 -2.36 -15.83 -11.68
CA GLY A 504 -1.09 -16.19 -12.33
C GLY A 504 -0.12 -15.01 -12.36
N TYR A 505 0.30 -14.58 -13.55
CA TYR A 505 1.18 -13.41 -13.72
C TYR A 505 0.46 -12.06 -13.56
N GLY A 506 -0.86 -12.08 -13.35
CA GLY A 506 -1.68 -10.89 -13.13
C GLY A 506 -1.52 -10.28 -11.74
N LYS A 507 -2.01 -9.04 -11.62
CA LYS A 507 -2.16 -8.34 -10.34
C LYS A 507 -3.63 -8.28 -9.96
N GLY A 508 -3.90 -8.20 -8.67
CA GLY A 508 -5.24 -7.94 -8.15
C GLY A 508 -5.24 -6.98 -6.96
N ILE A 509 -6.44 -6.54 -6.60
CA ILE A 509 -6.74 -5.82 -5.37
C ILE A 509 -7.63 -6.72 -4.52
N THR A 510 -7.40 -6.72 -3.21
CA THR A 510 -8.27 -7.39 -2.24
C THR A 510 -9.28 -6.37 -1.73
N PHE A 511 -10.56 -6.70 -1.85
CA PHE A 511 -11.66 -5.99 -1.23
C PHE A 511 -12.11 -6.82 -0.05
N TYR A 512 -12.11 -6.23 1.13
CA TYR A 512 -12.68 -6.86 2.29
C TYR A 512 -14.20 -6.73 2.22
N SER A 513 -14.87 -7.87 2.09
CA SER A 513 -16.31 -7.97 1.91
C SER A 513 -16.96 -8.65 3.10
N TRP A 514 -18.12 -8.19 3.52
CA TRP A 514 -18.92 -8.79 4.57
C TRP A 514 -20.21 -9.31 3.97
N THR A 515 -20.50 -10.59 4.17
CA THR A 515 -21.80 -11.18 3.89
C THR A 515 -22.56 -11.35 5.19
N LEU A 516 -23.60 -10.57 5.42
CA LEU A 516 -24.47 -10.70 6.58
C LEU A 516 -25.24 -12.04 6.50
N SER A 517 -25.58 -12.60 7.65
CA SER A 517 -26.40 -13.82 7.81
C SER A 517 -27.77 -13.73 7.12
N THR A 518 -28.23 -12.53 6.79
CA THR A 518 -29.40 -12.29 5.95
C THR A 518 -29.14 -12.42 4.45
N GLY A 519 -27.96 -12.87 4.02
CA GLY A 519 -27.59 -13.09 2.62
C GLY A 519 -27.06 -11.85 1.89
N GLN A 520 -26.84 -10.74 2.59
CA GLN A 520 -26.46 -9.46 1.98
C GLN A 520 -24.95 -9.27 1.96
N LYS A 521 -24.41 -8.67 0.89
CA LYS A 521 -22.97 -8.52 0.70
C LYS A 521 -22.57 -7.05 0.61
N LEU A 522 -21.65 -6.62 1.48
CA LEU A 522 -21.04 -5.30 1.53
C LEU A 522 -19.55 -5.44 1.22
N ALA A 523 -18.90 -4.43 0.64
CA ALA A 523 -17.46 -4.48 0.35
C ALA A 523 -16.78 -3.13 0.58
N LYS A 524 -15.52 -3.17 1.04
CA LYS A 524 -14.62 -2.04 1.19
C LYS A 524 -13.28 -2.39 0.56
N VAL A 525 -12.66 -1.44 -0.13
CA VAL A 525 -11.29 -1.60 -0.66
C VAL A 525 -10.31 -1.54 0.51
N GLU A 526 -9.41 -2.52 0.62
CA GLU A 526 -8.26 -2.48 1.54
C GLU A 526 -6.97 -2.08 0.83
#